data_AF-A0A1V9A514-F1
#
_entry.id   AF-A0A1V9A514-F1
#
_cell.length_a   1.000
_cell.length_b   1.000
_cell.length_c   1.000
_cell.angle_alpha   90.00
_cell.angle_beta   90.00
_cell.angle_gamma   90.00
#
_symmetry.space_group_name_H-M   'P 1'
#
loop_
_entity.id
_entity.type
_entity.pdbx_description
1 polymer ?
#
loop_
_entity_poly.entity_id
_entity_poly.type
_entity_poly.pdbx_seq_one_letter_code
_entity_poly.pdbx_strand_id
1 'polypeptide(L)' 'MKVEGFKDWLAEQLQNRGVDVSRYDVASGLSDLAVRGEGAEYRLRIVRTSPPGGERPDDANTVQRPAGTAIEVRRPD' A
#
# COMPACT_ATOMS: atom_id res chain seq x y z
N MET A 1 1.53 5.07 -12.04
CA MET A 1 2.41 3.97 -11.55
C MET A 1 1.56 2.71 -11.36
N LYS A 2 2.05 1.53 -11.76
CA LYS A 2 1.36 0.24 -11.50
C LYS A 2 1.57 -0.16 -10.03
N VAL A 3 0.60 -0.88 -9.44
CA VAL A 3 0.66 -1.31 -8.02
C VAL A 3 1.93 -2.10 -7.72
N GLU A 4 2.32 -3.01 -8.60
CA GLU A 4 3.52 -3.83 -8.41
C GLU A 4 4.81 -3.00 -8.39
N GLY A 5 4.93 -2.01 -9.28
CA GLY A 5 6.08 -1.10 -9.28
C GLY A 5 6.14 -0.20 -8.03
N PHE A 6 4.97 0.13 -7.46
CA PHE A 6 4.95 0.84 -6.17
C PHE A 6 5.37 -0.07 -5.01
N LYS A 7 4.97 -1.35 -5.02
CA LYS A 7 5.43 -2.33 -4.03
C LYS A 7 6.94 -2.54 -4.12
N ASP A 8 7.51 -2.63 -5.33
CA ASP A 8 8.95 -2.75 -5.54
C ASP A 8 9.69 -1.54 -4.97
N TRP A 9 9.25 -0.33 -5.35
CA TRP A 9 9.83 0.91 -4.82
C TRP A 9 9.73 0.99 -3.30
N LEU A 10 8.56 0.69 -2.72
CA LEU A 10 8.37 0.73 -1.27
C LEU A 10 9.25 -0.30 -0.56
N ALA A 11 9.38 -1.50 -1.12
CA ALA A 11 10.23 -2.54 -0.58
C ALA A 11 11.70 -2.09 -0.53
N GLU A 12 12.22 -1.53 -1.62
CA GLU A 12 13.56 -0.96 -1.67
C GLU A 12 13.76 0.16 -0.63
N GLN A 13 12.77 1.06 -0.49
CA GLN A 13 12.82 2.13 0.50
C GLN A 13 12.86 1.61 1.94
N LEU A 14 12.15 0.54 2.24
CA LEU A 14 12.14 -0.09 3.56
C LEU A 14 13.46 -0.82 3.84
N GLN A 15 13.97 -1.58 2.87
CA GLN A 15 15.25 -2.28 2.96
C GLN A 15 16.42 -1.31 3.17
N ASN A 16 16.44 -0.18 2.46
CA ASN A 16 17.45 0.88 2.65
C ASN A 16 17.43 1.49 4.06
N ARG A 17 16.35 1.31 4.82
CA ARG A 17 16.21 1.72 6.22
C ARG A 17 16.47 0.59 7.22
N GLY A 18 16.93 -0.56 6.75
CA GLY A 18 17.22 -1.74 7.58
C GLY A 18 15.99 -2.56 7.98
N VAL A 19 14.86 -2.36 7.31
CA VAL A 19 13.64 -3.14 7.57
C VAL A 19 13.69 -4.45 6.78
N ASP A 20 13.47 -5.59 7.46
CA ASP A 20 13.30 -6.88 6.79
C ASP A 20 11.97 -6.90 6.04
N VAL A 21 12.06 -6.95 4.71
CA VAL A 21 10.93 -6.92 3.80
C VAL A 21 11.04 -8.03 2.77
N SER A 22 9.94 -8.73 2.53
CA SER A 22 9.82 -9.77 1.52
C SER A 22 8.46 -9.73 0.81
N ARG A 23 8.35 -10.42 -0.32
CA ARG A 23 7.08 -10.64 -1.02
C ARG A 23 6.34 -11.82 -0.39
N TYR A 24 5.05 -11.66 -0.19
CA TYR A 24 4.16 -12.72 0.28
C TYR A 24 3.07 -12.97 -0.75
N ASP A 25 3.12 -14.12 -1.41
CA ASP A 25 2.12 -14.50 -2.40
C ASP A 25 0.81 -14.89 -1.70
N VAL A 26 -0.26 -14.18 -2.03
CA VAL A 26 -1.60 -14.38 -1.47
C VAL A 26 -2.43 -15.28 -2.38
N ALA A 27 -2.36 -15.02 -3.68
CA ALA A 27 -3.07 -15.73 -4.73
C ALA A 27 -2.33 -15.55 -6.06
N SER A 28 -2.75 -16.28 -7.10
CA SER A 28 -2.15 -16.15 -8.44
C SER A 28 -2.21 -14.70 -8.92
N GLY A 29 -1.03 -14.09 -9.12
CA GLY A 29 -0.91 -12.70 -9.56
C GLY A 29 -1.13 -11.64 -8.49
N LEU A 30 -1.29 -12.01 -7.21
CA LEU A 30 -1.47 -11.09 -6.10
C LEU A 30 -0.46 -11.38 -4.98
N SER A 31 0.40 -10.40 -4.70
CA SER A 31 1.34 -10.43 -3.58
C SER A 31 1.16 -9.24 -2.65
N ASP A 32 1.35 -9.43 -1.36
CA ASP A 32 1.49 -8.38 -0.36
C ASP A 32 2.98 -8.20 -0.01
N LEU A 33 3.34 -7.12 0.70
CA LEU A 33 4.66 -7.01 1.34
C LEU A 33 4.59 -7.56 2.76
N ALA A 34 5.49 -8.46 3.12
CA ALA A 34 5.68 -8.91 4.49
C ALA A 34 6.85 -8.14 5.11
N VAL A 35 6.60 -7.47 6.23
CA VAL A 35 7.57 -6.68 7.00
C VAL A 35 7.80 -7.39 8.33
N ARG A 36 9.04 -7.69 8.69
CA ARG A 36 9.37 -8.28 10.00
C ARG A 36 10.01 -7.25 10.92
N GLY A 37 9.54 -7.23 12.16
CA GLY A 37 10.07 -6.36 13.21
C GLY A 37 9.52 -6.75 14.58
N GLU A 38 10.35 -6.60 15.61
CA GLU A 38 9.95 -6.79 17.03
C GLU A 38 9.27 -8.14 17.33
N GLY A 39 9.70 -9.22 16.65
CA GLY A 39 9.13 -10.55 16.83
C GLY A 39 7.76 -10.76 16.16
N ALA A 40 7.29 -9.80 15.36
CA ALA A 40 6.06 -9.87 14.59
C ALA A 40 6.31 -9.76 13.08
N GLU A 41 5.35 -10.27 12.31
CA GLU A 41 5.27 -10.08 10.86
C GLU A 41 4.01 -9.28 10.53
N TYR A 42 4.19 -8.14 9.85
CA TYR A 42 3.11 -7.29 9.37
C TYR A 42 2.94 -7.49 7.87
N ARG A 43 1.70 -7.64 7.41
CA ARG A 43 1.38 -7.79 5.98
C ARG A 43 0.75 -6.51 5.45
N LEU A 44 1.41 -5.91 4.47
CA LEU A 44 0.98 -4.67 3.83
C LEU A 44 0.31 -5.00 2.50
N ARG A 45 -1.02 -4.88 2.48
CA ARG A 45 -1.81 -4.94 1.26
C ARG A 45 -1.88 -3.57 0.60
N ILE A 46 -1.42 -3.51 -0.64
CA ILE A 46 -1.45 -2.28 -1.44
C ILE A 46 -2.40 -2.48 -2.61
N VAL A 47 -3.44 -1.65 -2.65
CA VAL A 47 -4.46 -1.65 -3.71
C VAL A 47 -4.52 -0.29 -4.38
N ARG A 48 -4.77 -0.28 -5.70
CA ARG A 48 -5.08 0.95 -6.42
C ARG A 48 -6.55 1.27 -6.17
N THR A 49 -6.83 2.42 -5.58
CA THR A 49 -8.21 2.88 -5.33
C THR A 49 -8.76 3.76 -6.45
N SER A 50 -7.90 4.25 -7.35
CA SER A 50 -8.27 5.08 -8.50
C SER A 50 -8.31 4.26 -9.79
N PRO A 51 -9.16 4.62 -10.78
CA PRO A 51 -9.20 3.96 -12.08
C PRO A 51 -7.82 3.88 -12.77
N PRO A 52 -7.61 2.90 -13.67
CA PRO A 52 -6.34 2.70 -14.37
C PRO A 52 -5.86 3.90 -15.20
N GLY A 53 -6.76 4.71 -15.74
CA GLY A 53 -6.49 6.02 -16.32
C GLY A 53 -6.67 7.10 -15.25
N GLY A 54 -5.83 8.12 -15.23
CA GLY A 54 -6.04 9.32 -14.41
C GLY A 54 -7.22 10.15 -14.90
N GLU A 55 -8.37 9.54 -15.17
CA GLU A 55 -9.64 10.22 -15.21
C GLU A 55 -9.84 10.77 -13.80
N ARG A 56 -9.54 12.06 -13.64
CA ARG A 56 -10.09 12.82 -12.53
C ARG A 56 -11.59 12.58 -12.61
N PRO A 57 -12.24 12.01 -11.59
CA PRO A 57 -13.68 12.13 -11.55
C PRO A 57 -13.97 13.62 -11.43
N ASP A 58 -14.45 14.23 -12.51
CA ASP A 58 -15.24 15.48 -12.41
C ASP A 58 -16.56 15.20 -11.67
N ASP A 59 -16.83 13.94 -11.32
CA ASP A 59 -17.92 13.55 -10.43
C ASP A 59 -17.57 13.81 -8.96
N ALA A 60 -18.39 14.66 -8.33
CA ALA A 60 -18.48 14.89 -6.90
C ALA A 60 -18.91 13.65 -6.07
N ASN A 61 -18.68 12.44 -6.56
CA ASN A 61 -18.93 11.21 -5.83
C ASN A 61 -17.70 10.82 -5.04
N THR A 62 -17.61 11.43 -3.86
CA THR A 62 -16.74 11.02 -2.78
C THR A 62 -17.02 9.55 -2.49
N VAL A 63 -16.16 8.64 -2.95
CA VAL A 63 -16.23 7.22 -2.57
C VAL A 63 -16.08 7.15 -1.06
N GLN A 64 -17.19 6.98 -0.35
CA GLN A 64 -17.19 6.83 1.11
C GLN A 64 -16.45 5.54 1.44
N ARG A 65 -15.35 5.68 2.19
CA ARG A 65 -14.61 4.53 2.70
C ARG A 65 -15.33 3.97 3.94
N PRO A 66 -15.38 2.64 4.13
CA PRO A 66 -15.86 2.06 5.37
C PRO A 66 -15.12 2.64 6.57
N ALA A 67 -15.84 2.93 7.66
CA ALA A 67 -15.24 3.41 8.89
C ALA A 67 -14.12 2.46 9.34
N GLY A 68 -12.96 3.01 9.73
CA GLY A 68 -11.77 2.24 10.13
C GLY A 68 -10.78 1.87 9.01
N THR A 69 -11.04 2.24 7.75
CA THR A 69 -10.11 1.99 6.62
C THR A 69 -9.31 3.23 6.18
N ALA A 70 -9.52 4.36 6.85
CA ALA A 70 -8.76 5.59 6.61
C ALA A 70 -7.52 5.64 7.50
N ILE A 71 -6.36 5.94 6.90
CA ILE A 71 -5.15 6.29 7.64
C ILE A 71 -5.17 7.82 7.79
N GLU A 72 -5.39 8.31 9.01
CA GLU A 72 -5.27 9.74 9.32
C GLU A 72 -3.79 10.13 9.36
N VAL A 73 -3.33 10.84 8.33
CA VAL A 73 -1.98 11.41 8.33
C VAL A 73 -2.02 12.73 9.11
N ARG A 74 -1.57 12.70 10.37
CA ARG A 74 -1.35 13.93 11.15
C ARG A 74 -0.01 14.53 10.74
N ARG A 75 -0.01 15.76 10.24
CA ARG A 75 1.23 16.54 10.07
C ARG A 75 1.53 17.25 11.38
N PRO A 76 2.79 17.26 11.85
CA PRO A 76 3.19 18.15 12.93
C PRO A 76 3.15 19.60 12.45
N ASP A 77 2.77 20.50 13.36
CA ASP A 77 2.78 21.96 13.18
C ASP A 77 4.21 22.52 13.03
#